data_AF-A0A813USL3-F1
#
_entry.id   AF-A0A813USL3-F1
#
_cell.length_a   1.000
_cell.length_b   1.000
_cell.length_c   1.000
_cell.angle_alpha   90.00
_cell.angle_beta   90.00
_cell.angle_gamma   90.00
#
_symmetry.space_group_name_H-M   'P 1'
#
loop_
_entity.id
_entity.type
_entity.pdbx_description
1 polymer ?
#
loop_
_entity_poly.entity_id
_entity_poly.type
_entity_poly.pdbx_seq_one_letter_code
_entity_poly.pdbx_strand_id
1 'polypeptide(L)'
;MGKKLLLIVGLIALAHAGYSAAQHRVFIRLTEQQFQTLPADIIFQTLLAFLACCIGSVQFFGRFKPILITAEWQNKTWDTLGNRPSFMTFNHRGRYLYRFLQASSST
;
A
#
# COMPACT_ATOMS: atom_id res chain seq x y z
N MET A 1 7.42 0.94 1.88
CA MET A 1 7.40 -0.45 2.38
C MET A 1 6.64 -0.59 3.71
N GLY A 2 6.87 0.25 4.73
CA GLY A 2 6.39 0.01 6.11
C GLY A 2 4.87 -0.08 6.34
N LYS A 3 4.05 0.66 5.58
CA LYS A 3 2.59 0.70 5.77
C LYS A 3 1.84 -0.62 5.49
N LYS A 4 2.43 -1.51 4.67
CA LYS A 4 1.88 -2.87 4.47
C LYS A 4 2.31 -3.86 5.56
N LEU A 5 3.41 -3.56 6.25
CA LEU A 5 3.97 -4.45 7.28
C LEU A 5 3.05 -4.56 8.49
N LEU A 6 2.42 -3.46 8.90
CA LEU A 6 1.49 -3.44 10.03
C LEU A 6 0.31 -4.40 9.83
N LEU A 7 -0.28 -4.41 8.61
CA LEU A 7 -1.37 -5.31 8.27
C LEU A 7 -0.92 -6.78 8.31
N ILE A 8 0.26 -7.09 7.75
CA ILE A 8 0.80 -8.46 7.73
C ILE A 8 1.07 -8.95 9.16
N VAL A 9 1.70 -8.11 9.99
CA VAL A 9 1.96 -8.43 11.41
C VAL A 9 0.65 -8.62 12.18
N GLY A 10 -0.33 -7.75 11.96
CA GLY A 10 -1.67 -7.89 12.56
C GLY A 10 -2.36 -9.20 12.18
N LEU A 11 -2.28 -9.61 10.91
CA LEU A 11 -2.85 -10.88 10.43
C LEU A 11 -2.16 -12.10 11.03
N ILE A 12 -0.82 -12.08 11.12
CA ILE A 12 -0.05 -13.16 11.76
C ILE A 12 -0.39 -13.25 13.25
N ALA A 13 -0.45 -12.12 13.95
CA ALA A 13 -0.82 -12.07 15.36
C ALA A 13 -2.25 -12.59 15.60
N LEU A 14 -3.19 -12.25 14.71
CA LEU A 14 -4.57 -12.71 14.79
C LEU A 14 -4.69 -14.22 14.54
N ALA A 15 -3.95 -14.75 13.56
CA ALA A 15 -3.87 -16.17 13.30
C ALA A 15 -3.27 -16.95 14.49
N HIS A 16 -2.21 -16.42 15.10
CA HIS A 16 -1.60 -16.98 16.30
C HIS A 16 -2.60 -17.04 17.46
N ALA A 17 -3.31 -15.93 17.72
CA ALA A 17 -4.30 -15.87 18.78
C ALA A 17 -5.48 -16.85 18.54
N GLY A 18 -5.89 -17.01 17.27
CA GLY A 18 -6.88 -18.01 16.86
C GLY A 18 -6.39 -19.45 17.09
N TYR A 19 -5.13 -19.75 16.78
CA TYR A 19 -4.51 -21.04 17.07
C TYR A 19 -4.48 -21.33 18.58
N SER A 20 -4.06 -20.35 19.40
CA SER A 20 -4.07 -20.47 20.86
C SER A 20 -5.47 -20.73 21.41
N ALA A 21 -6.50 -20.05 20.89
CA ALA A 21 -7.89 -20.26 21.28
C ALA A 21 -8.40 -21.66 20.90
N ALA A 22 -8.06 -22.14 19.70
CA ALA A 22 -8.43 -23.47 19.23
C ALA A 22 -7.76 -24.56 20.08
N GLN A 23 -6.46 -24.44 20.33
CA GLN A 23 -5.70 -25.37 21.17
C GLN A 23 -6.26 -25.38 22.60
N HIS A 24 -6.60 -24.23 23.17
CA HIS A 24 -7.19 -24.15 24.50
C HIS A 24 -8.55 -24.89 24.59
N ARG A 25 -9.39 -24.77 23.56
CA ARG A 25 -10.64 -25.54 23.47
C ARG A 25 -10.41 -27.05 23.39
N VAL A 26 -9.41 -27.49 22.63
CA VAL A 26 -9.04 -28.91 22.53
C VAL A 26 -8.53 -29.41 23.88
N PHE A 27 -7.66 -28.64 24.56
CA PHE A 27 -7.14 -28.98 25.87
C PHE A 27 -8.25 -29.20 26.91
N ILE A 28 -9.19 -28.25 27.04
CA ILE A 28 -10.30 -28.36 27.99
C ILE A 28 -11.14 -29.62 27.72
N ARG A 29 -11.42 -29.92 26.44
CA ARG A 29 -12.15 -31.13 26.04
C ARG A 29 -11.42 -32.41 26.43
N LEU A 30 -10.09 -32.46 26.27
CA LEU A 30 -9.29 -33.64 26.63
C LEU A 30 -9.23 -33.85 28.15
N THR A 31 -9.19 -32.76 28.92
CA THR A 31 -9.10 -32.82 30.39
C THR A 31 -10.45 -32.98 31.09
N GLU A 32 -11.54 -33.13 30.34
CA GLU A 32 -12.93 -33.17 30.84
C GLU A 32 -13.30 -32.00 31.77
N GLN A 33 -12.60 -30.87 31.63
CA GLN A 33 -12.87 -29.69 32.45
C GLN A 33 -14.11 -28.96 31.92
N GLN A 34 -14.87 -28.37 32.85
CA GLN A 34 -15.99 -27.50 32.50
C GLN A 34 -15.46 -26.22 31.83
N PHE A 35 -15.91 -25.95 30.61
CA PHE A 35 -15.52 -24.74 29.88
C PHE A 35 -16.16 -23.52 30.54
N GLN A 36 -15.40 -22.75 31.34
CA GLN A 36 -15.92 -21.54 31.98
C GLN A 36 -15.73 -20.30 31.10
N THR A 37 -14.48 -19.95 30.77
CA THR A 37 -14.17 -18.75 29.99
C THR A 37 -12.85 -18.92 29.24
N LEU A 38 -12.63 -18.10 28.20
CA LEU A 38 -11.33 -18.02 27.53
C LEU A 38 -10.35 -17.22 28.41
N PRO A 39 -9.05 -17.58 28.46
CA PRO A 39 -8.05 -16.84 29.21
C PRO A 39 -8.00 -15.38 28.76
N ALA A 40 -7.89 -14.47 29.73
CA ALA A 40 -7.87 -13.03 29.48
C ALA A 40 -6.74 -12.62 28.52
N ASP A 41 -5.60 -13.30 28.56
CA ASP A 41 -4.46 -13.05 27.66
C ASP A 41 -4.82 -13.27 26.19
N ILE A 42 -5.56 -14.34 25.86
CA ILE A 42 -6.00 -14.63 24.47
C ILE A 42 -7.01 -13.57 24.00
N ILE A 43 -7.90 -13.14 24.89
CA ILE A 43 -8.87 -12.07 24.59
C ILE A 43 -8.14 -10.76 24.31
N PHE A 44 -7.16 -10.40 25.14
CA PHE A 44 -6.38 -9.17 24.95
C PHE A 44 -5.52 -9.22 23.68
N GLN A 45 -4.90 -10.36 23.39
CA GLN A 45 -4.10 -10.57 22.19
C GLN A 45 -4.96 -10.50 20.91
N THR A 46 -6.14 -11.14 20.90
CA THR A 46 -7.06 -11.06 19.76
C THR A 46 -7.57 -9.64 19.54
N LEU A 47 -7.89 -8.90 20.61
CA LEU A 47 -8.35 -7.52 20.51
C LEU A 47 -7.27 -6.59 19.95
N LEU A 48 -6.03 -6.69 20.46
CA LEU A 48 -4.89 -5.93 19.95
C LEU A 48 -4.58 -6.26 18.49
N ALA A 49 -4.57 -7.55 18.12
CA ALA A 49 -4.33 -7.97 16.75
C ALA A 49 -5.43 -7.48 15.80
N PHE A 50 -6.68 -7.48 16.24
CA PHE A 50 -7.81 -6.94 15.49
C PHE A 50 -7.66 -5.43 15.25
N LEU A 51 -7.35 -4.66 16.29
CA LEU A 51 -7.11 -3.22 16.16
C LEU A 51 -5.94 -2.90 15.21
N ALA A 52 -4.84 -3.66 15.31
CA ALA A 52 -3.71 -3.53 14.40
C ALA A 52 -4.10 -3.82 12.94
N CYS A 53 -4.93 -4.84 12.70
CA CYS A 53 -5.50 -5.13 11.38
C CYS A 53 -6.37 -3.99 10.86
N CYS A 54 -7.24 -3.41 11.68
CA CYS A 54 -8.07 -2.25 11.29
C CYS A 54 -7.21 -1.06 10.88
N ILE A 55 -6.20 -0.71 11.68
CA ILE A 55 -5.28 0.39 11.39
C ILE A 55 -4.48 0.11 10.12
N GLY A 56 -3.97 -1.12 9.97
CA GLY A 56 -3.21 -1.55 8.79
C GLY A 56 -4.06 -1.52 7.52
N SER A 57 -5.34 -1.88 7.62
CA SER A 57 -6.28 -1.90 6.49
C SER A 57 -6.54 -0.49 5.98
N VAL A 58 -6.85 0.46 6.87
CA VAL A 58 -7.04 1.87 6.49
C VAL A 58 -5.80 2.45 5.81
N GLN A 59 -4.61 2.12 6.30
CA GLN A 59 -3.36 2.56 5.68
C GLN A 59 -3.07 1.88 4.33
N PHE A 60 -3.59 0.66 4.12
CA PHE A 60 -3.41 -0.10 2.89
C PHE A 60 -4.14 0.54 1.70
N PHE A 61 -5.37 1.02 1.91
CA PHE A 61 -6.19 1.63 0.85
C PHE A 61 -5.66 2.96 0.32
N GLY A 62 -4.62 3.54 0.93
CA GLY A 62 -3.94 4.72 0.41
C GLY A 62 -4.74 6.00 0.61
N ARG A 63 -4.24 7.11 0.04
CA ARG A 63 -4.86 8.43 0.20
C ARG A 63 -5.91 8.65 -0.87
N PHE A 64 -7.05 9.19 -0.47
CA PHE A 64 -8.05 9.69 -1.40
C PHE A 64 -7.46 10.82 -2.25
N LYS A 65 -7.78 10.81 -3.54
CA LYS A 65 -7.48 11.93 -4.44
C LYS A 65 -8.63 12.94 -4.40
N PRO A 66 -8.34 14.25 -4.55
CA PRO A 66 -9.39 15.26 -4.62
C PRO A 66 -10.29 15.03 -5.83
N ILE A 67 -11.59 15.26 -5.66
CA ILE A 67 -12.60 15.14 -6.74
C ILE A 67 -12.45 16.29 -7.75
N LEU A 68 -11.97 17.45 -7.28
CA LEU A 68 -11.82 18.64 -8.09
C LEU A 68 -10.60 18.52 -9.01
N ILE A 69 -10.89 18.46 -10.31
CA ILE A 69 -9.91 18.37 -11.38
C ILE A 69 -9.01 19.63 -11.43
N THR A 70 -9.55 20.79 -11.04
CA THR A 70 -8.81 22.06 -10.98
C THR A 70 -7.57 22.00 -10.08
N ALA A 71 -7.62 21.23 -8.99
CA ALA A 71 -6.48 21.04 -8.09
C ALA A 71 -5.33 20.26 -8.73
N GLU A 72 -5.65 19.32 -9.63
CA GLU A 72 -4.64 18.59 -10.40
C GLU A 72 -4.09 19.45 -11.56
N TRP A 73 -4.96 20.29 -12.13
CA TRP A 73 -4.62 21.11 -13.31
C TRP A 73 -3.79 22.34 -13.00
N GLN A 74 -3.88 22.88 -11.78
CA GLN A 74 -2.98 23.95 -11.32
C GLN A 74 -1.50 23.56 -11.38
N ASN A 75 -1.18 22.26 -11.27
CA ASN A 75 0.19 21.76 -11.36
C ASN A 75 0.64 21.45 -12.81
N LYS A 76 -0.24 21.60 -13.82
CA LYS A 76 0.11 21.40 -15.23
C LYS A 76 0.43 22.74 -15.88
N THR A 77 1.58 22.81 -16.55
CA THR A 77 1.99 23.98 -17.34
C THR A 77 1.45 23.93 -18.77
N TRP A 78 1.37 25.10 -19.40
CA TRP A 78 0.96 25.24 -20.81
C TRP A 78 1.85 24.47 -21.77
N ASP A 79 3.16 24.34 -21.48
CA ASP A 79 4.08 23.54 -22.30
C ASP A 79 3.71 22.06 -22.31
N THR A 80 3.23 21.54 -21.17
CA THR A 80 2.79 20.14 -21.06
C THR A 80 1.47 19.92 -21.80
N LEU A 81 0.56 20.90 -21.76
CA LEU A 81 -0.75 20.83 -22.41
C LEU A 81 -0.67 21.05 -23.94
N GLY A 82 0.26 21.91 -24.37
CA GLY A 82 0.51 22.25 -25.77
C GLY A 82 1.23 21.14 -26.54
N ASN A 83 1.92 20.24 -25.84
CA ASN A 83 2.51 19.05 -26.43
C ASN A 83 1.40 18.07 -26.88
N ARG A 84 1.12 18.04 -28.18
CA ARG A 84 0.15 17.13 -28.79
C ARG A 84 0.88 15.97 -29.48
N PRO A 85 1.10 14.82 -28.80
CA PRO A 85 1.90 13.73 -29.35
C PRO A 85 1.33 13.16 -30.65
N SER A 86 0.01 13.16 -30.81
CA SER A 86 -0.67 12.72 -32.05
C SER A 86 -0.38 13.62 -33.27
N PHE A 87 0.09 14.85 -33.06
CA PHE A 87 0.40 15.82 -34.12
C PHE A 87 1.87 16.21 -34.15
N MET A 88 2.75 15.39 -33.57
CA MET A 88 4.17 15.70 -33.47
C MET A 88 4.85 15.55 -34.83
N THR A 89 5.43 16.64 -35.34
CA THR A 89 6.24 16.62 -36.56
C THR A 89 7.72 16.53 -36.23
N PHE A 90 8.43 15.57 -36.80
CA PHE A 90 9.87 15.38 -36.58
C PHE A 90 10.77 16.32 -37.42
N ASN A 91 10.18 17.18 -38.25
CA ASN A 91 10.89 18.16 -39.08
C ASN A 91 11.09 19.47 -38.28
N HIS A 92 12.00 19.47 -37.30
CA HIS A 92 12.32 20.66 -36.50
C HIS A 92 13.83 20.92 -36.43
N ARG A 93 14.22 22.14 -36.01
CA ARG A 93 15.63 22.60 -35.92
C ARG A 93 16.53 21.65 -35.11
N GLY A 94 15.97 21.02 -34.07
CA GLY A 94 16.66 20.01 -33.27
C GLY A 94 17.24 18.82 -34.06
N ARG A 95 16.67 18.47 -35.23
CA ARG A 95 17.19 17.38 -36.08
C ARG A 95 18.61 17.67 -36.58
N TYR A 96 18.88 18.92 -36.96
CA TYR A 96 20.19 19.33 -37.47
C TYR A 96 21.16 19.65 -36.33
N LEU A 97 20.66 20.28 -35.27
CA LEU A 97 21.45 20.62 -34.09
C LEU A 97 22.01 19.37 -33.40
N TYR A 98 21.21 18.31 -33.26
CA TYR A 98 21.66 17.04 -32.67
C TYR A 98 22.79 16.38 -33.47
N ARG A 99 22.66 16.35 -34.81
CA ARG A 99 23.70 15.82 -35.70
C ARG A 99 25.01 16.62 -35.63
N PHE A 100 24.90 17.94 -35.56
CA PHE A 100 26.05 18.83 -35.46
C PHE A 100 26.82 18.60 -34.13
N LEU A 101 26.09 18.51 -33.01
CA LEU A 101 26.69 18.25 -31.70
C LEU A 101 27.39 16.88 -31.64
N GLN A 102 26.78 15.84 -32.22
CA GLN A 102 27.39 14.51 -32.29
C GLN A 102 28.71 14.52 -33.08
N ALA A 103 28.74 15.21 -34.23
CA ALA A 103 29.95 15.36 -35.04
C ALA A 103 31.06 16.11 -34.29
N SER A 104 30.73 17.18 -33.55
CA SER A 104 31.73 17.94 -32.77
C SER A 104 32.28 17.22 -31.54
N SER A 105 31.57 16.22 -31.01
CA SER A 105 32.01 15.43 -29.85
C SER A 105 32.90 14.24 -30.22
N SER A 106 33.07 13.97 -31.52
CA SER A 106 33.80 12.82 -32.07
C SER A 106 35.18 13.19 -32.64
N THR A 107 35.55 14.48 -32.53
CA THR A 107 36.83 15.09 -32.89
C THR A 107 37.48 15.66 -31.63
#